data_AF-A0A1M5CDI3-F1
#
_entry.id   AF-A0A1M5CDI3-F1
#
_cell.length_a   1.000
_cell.length_b   1.000
_cell.length_c   1.000
_cell.angle_alpha   90.00
_cell.angle_beta   90.00
_cell.angle_gamma   90.00
#
_symmetry.space_group_name_H-M   'P 1'
#
loop_
_entity.id
_entity.type
_entity.pdbx_description
1 polymer ?
#
loop_
_entity_poly.entity_id
_entity_poly.type
_entity_poly.pdbx_seq_one_letter_code
_entity_poly.pdbx_strand_id
1 'polypeptide(L)'
;MSLEGKRIGFGFTGSHCTYDDVFPQLQKLMDLGAEVVPIVSYTVRNTDTKFGKAEDHIEKIEAITGKRVISTMQEAEPLGPKYPLDCMVLAPLTGNSLSKLANALTDSPPLMAAKATMRNRNPVVLGISTNDALGLNGVNLMRLMASKFMYFIPYGQDDPYKKPNSLVAKMDLLPDTVDSAIKGEQLQPVIVPHTD
;
A
#
# COMPACT_ATOMS: atom_id res chain seq x y z
N MET A 1 -5.47 6.91 -19.15
CA MET A 1 -5.97 6.12 -18.00
C MET A 1 -6.89 7.02 -17.19
N SER A 2 -8.01 6.51 -16.68
CA SER A 2 -8.93 7.24 -15.79
C SER A 2 -9.35 6.31 -14.65
N LEU A 3 -9.41 6.84 -13.43
CA LEU A 3 -9.93 6.14 -12.24
C LEU A 3 -11.22 6.80 -11.74
N GLU A 4 -11.91 7.55 -12.61
CA GLU A 4 -13.15 8.25 -12.30
C GLU A 4 -14.22 7.27 -11.79
N GLY A 5 -14.86 7.65 -10.67
CA GLY A 5 -15.88 6.85 -10.01
C GLY A 5 -15.34 5.61 -9.29
N LYS A 6 -14.01 5.41 -9.21
CA LYS A 6 -13.39 4.33 -8.43
C LYS A 6 -13.09 4.78 -7.02
N ARG A 7 -13.46 3.95 -6.05
CA ARG A 7 -13.16 4.15 -4.63
C ARG A 7 -11.92 3.36 -4.23
N ILE A 8 -10.82 4.06 -3.97
CA ILE A 8 -9.52 3.47 -3.69
C ILE A 8 -9.17 3.66 -2.21
N GLY A 9 -9.02 2.58 -1.46
CA GLY A 9 -8.42 2.66 -0.13
C GLY A 9 -6.92 2.83 -0.24
N PHE A 10 -6.32 3.72 0.55
CA PHE A 10 -4.87 3.94 0.56
C PHE A 10 -4.31 3.79 1.98
N GLY A 11 -3.63 2.67 2.20
CA GLY A 11 -3.12 2.24 3.50
C GLY A 11 -1.63 2.52 3.70
N PHE A 12 -1.30 3.27 4.75
CA PHE A 12 0.08 3.54 5.19
C PHE A 12 0.45 2.64 6.37
N THR A 13 1.47 1.79 6.23
CA THR A 13 1.79 0.77 7.25
C THR A 13 3.02 1.07 8.11
N GLY A 14 3.81 2.10 7.78
CA GLY A 14 5.07 2.49 8.43
C GLY A 14 6.04 3.07 7.41
N SER A 15 7.35 2.91 7.60
CA SER A 15 8.42 3.40 6.69
C SER A 15 8.29 4.87 6.29
N HIS A 16 8.28 5.76 7.30
CA HIS A 16 8.13 7.22 7.12
C HIS A 16 9.11 7.83 6.10
N CYS A 17 10.29 7.22 5.92
CA CYS A 17 11.28 7.67 4.94
C CYS A 17 10.84 7.55 3.47
N THR A 18 9.74 6.86 3.19
CA THR A 18 9.24 6.62 1.82
C THR A 18 7.99 7.45 1.50
N TYR A 19 7.55 8.32 2.40
CA TYR A 19 6.34 9.12 2.18
C TYR A 19 6.50 10.15 1.06
N ASP A 20 7.72 10.65 0.86
CA ASP A 20 8.02 11.57 -0.24
C ASP A 20 7.83 10.92 -1.62
N ASP A 21 8.01 9.59 -1.72
CA ASP A 21 7.76 8.83 -2.96
C ASP A 21 6.27 8.50 -3.13
N VAL A 22 5.51 8.48 -2.04
CA VAL A 22 4.11 8.03 -2.01
C VAL A 22 3.11 9.19 -2.15
N PHE A 23 3.35 10.34 -1.51
CA PHE A 23 2.45 11.49 -1.60
C PHE A 23 2.20 11.98 -3.04
N PRO A 24 3.20 12.04 -3.95
CA PRO A 24 2.95 12.37 -5.35
C PRO A 24 2.00 11.37 -6.04
N GLN A 25 2.07 10.10 -5.66
CA GLN A 25 1.20 9.05 -6.22
C GLN A 25 -0.21 9.12 -5.66
N LEU A 26 -0.34 9.47 -4.38
CA LEU A 26 -1.63 9.77 -3.76
C LEU A 26 -2.33 10.92 -4.50
N GLN A 27 -1.60 12.01 -4.78
CA GLN A 27 -2.13 13.13 -5.57
C GLN A 27 -2.49 12.68 -6.99
N LYS A 28 -1.63 11.89 -7.64
CA LYS A 28 -1.90 11.38 -9.00
C LYS A 28 -3.16 10.51 -9.07
N LEU A 29 -3.49 9.73 -8.03
CA LEU A 29 -4.77 9.02 -7.95
C LEU A 29 -5.96 9.99 -7.88
N MET A 30 -5.85 11.07 -7.10
CA MET A 30 -6.87 12.11 -7.03
C MET A 30 -7.05 12.80 -8.39
N ASP A 31 -5.96 13.16 -9.07
CA ASP A 31 -5.96 13.81 -10.37
C ASP A 31 -6.57 12.93 -11.47
N LEU A 32 -6.46 11.60 -11.32
CA LEU A 32 -7.10 10.62 -12.20
C LEU A 32 -8.60 10.40 -11.90
N GLY A 33 -9.17 11.14 -10.94
CA GLY A 33 -10.60 11.12 -10.61
C GLY A 33 -11.02 10.07 -9.58
N ALA A 34 -10.07 9.42 -8.89
CA ALA A 34 -10.39 8.44 -7.87
C ALA A 34 -10.91 9.10 -6.58
N GLU A 35 -11.90 8.46 -5.94
CA GLU A 35 -12.23 8.75 -4.55
C GLU A 35 -11.25 8.00 -3.63
N VAL A 36 -10.26 8.71 -3.08
CA VAL A 36 -9.26 8.07 -2.21
C VAL A 36 -9.68 8.12 -0.74
N VAL A 37 -9.72 6.96 -0.08
CA VAL A 37 -10.00 6.80 1.35
C VAL A 37 -8.68 6.49 2.07
N PRO A 38 -8.10 7.45 2.83
CA PRO A 38 -6.83 7.21 3.52
C PRO A 38 -7.01 6.37 4.79
N ILE A 39 -6.13 5.38 4.98
CA ILE A 39 -6.09 4.50 6.15
C ILE A 39 -4.66 4.46 6.70
N VAL A 40 -4.49 4.66 8.00
CA VAL A 40 -3.14 4.65 8.62
C VAL A 40 -3.02 3.58 9.70
N SER A 41 -1.84 3.00 9.82
CA SER A 41 -1.53 2.13 10.96
C SER A 41 -1.32 2.95 12.25
N TYR A 42 -1.39 2.28 13.39
CA TYR A 42 -1.10 2.91 14.68
C TYR A 42 0.33 3.46 14.76
N THR A 43 1.28 2.84 14.07
CA THR A 43 2.66 3.35 13.99
C THR A 43 2.68 4.72 13.32
N VAL A 44 2.04 4.85 12.16
CA VAL A 44 1.96 6.11 11.41
C VAL A 44 1.26 7.20 12.22
N ARG A 45 0.22 6.83 12.97
CA ARG A 45 -0.56 7.78 13.77
C ARG A 45 0.19 8.33 14.99
N ASN A 46 1.03 7.52 15.62
CA ASN A 46 1.52 7.80 16.98
C ASN A 46 3.04 7.99 17.07
N THR A 47 3.78 7.83 15.97
CA THR A 47 5.26 7.79 16.01
C THR A 47 5.85 9.00 15.29
N ASP A 48 6.38 9.94 16.06
CA ASP A 48 7.24 10.98 15.51
C ASP A 48 8.60 10.40 15.10
N THR A 49 9.14 10.85 13.97
CA THR A 49 10.43 10.41 13.49
C THR A 49 11.27 11.58 13.00
N LYS A 50 12.53 11.30 12.62
CA LYS A 50 13.37 12.28 11.94
C LYS A 50 12.81 12.77 10.59
N PHE A 51 11.78 12.09 10.05
CA PHE A 51 11.13 12.42 8.77
C PHE A 51 9.88 13.30 8.93
N GLY A 52 9.51 13.65 10.17
CA GLY A 52 8.34 14.48 10.45
C GLY A 52 7.58 14.00 11.68
N LYS A 53 6.64 14.85 12.13
CA LYS A 53 5.69 14.47 13.17
C LYS A 53 4.54 13.66 12.57
N ALA A 54 3.98 12.76 13.36
CA ALA A 54 2.84 11.97 12.94
C ALA A 54 1.63 12.84 12.55
N GLU A 55 1.41 13.94 13.28
CA GLU A 55 0.34 14.90 13.03
C GLU A 55 0.51 15.58 11.65
N ASP A 56 1.71 16.08 11.34
CA ASP A 56 2.01 16.72 10.05
C ASP A 56 1.75 15.78 8.86
N HIS A 57 2.07 14.48 9.02
CA HIS A 57 1.80 13.48 8.00
C HIS A 57 0.30 13.23 7.81
N ILE A 58 -0.46 13.14 8.90
CA ILE A 58 -1.92 12.98 8.83
C ILE A 58 -2.56 14.20 8.17
N GLU A 59 -2.21 15.41 8.60
CA GLU A 59 -2.73 16.65 8.01
C GLU A 59 -2.46 16.71 6.51
N LYS A 60 -1.25 16.34 6.07
CA LYS A 60 -0.90 16.29 4.65
C LYS A 60 -1.74 15.25 3.88
N ILE A 61 -1.97 14.07 4.44
CA ILE A 61 -2.81 13.03 3.82
C ILE A 61 -4.26 13.51 3.69
N GLU A 62 -4.82 14.11 4.74
CA GLU A 62 -6.19 14.62 4.75
C GLU A 62 -6.33 15.80 3.79
N ALA A 63 -5.33 16.67 3.68
CA ALA A 63 -5.30 17.78 2.73
C ALA A 63 -5.29 17.31 1.27
N ILE A 64 -4.51 16.27 0.94
CA ILE A 64 -4.46 15.71 -0.43
C ILE A 64 -5.79 15.02 -0.79
N THR A 65 -6.32 14.21 0.13
CA THR A 65 -7.49 13.36 -0.16
C THR A 65 -8.82 14.04 0.06
N GLY A 66 -8.86 15.13 0.83
CA GLY A 66 -10.09 15.77 1.29
C GLY A 66 -10.91 14.88 2.22
N LYS A 67 -10.32 13.83 2.80
CA LYS A 67 -11.00 12.85 3.66
C LYS A 67 -10.26 12.65 4.96
N ARG A 68 -11.04 12.46 6.03
CA ARG A 68 -10.51 12.07 7.33
C ARG A 68 -9.88 10.68 7.26
N VAL A 69 -8.73 10.52 7.89
CA VAL A 69 -8.02 9.24 7.99
C VAL A 69 -8.80 8.22 8.83
N ILE A 70 -8.94 7.01 8.30
CA ILE A 70 -9.34 5.81 9.05
C ILE A 70 -8.13 5.34 9.86
N SER A 71 -8.28 5.29 11.17
CA SER A 71 -7.16 5.11 12.10
C SER A 71 -7.44 4.08 13.21
N THR A 72 -8.61 3.45 13.18
CA THR A 72 -9.05 2.43 14.15
C THR A 72 -9.67 1.22 13.44
N MET A 73 -9.75 0.09 14.14
CA MET A 73 -10.37 -1.13 13.60
C MET A 73 -11.86 -0.94 13.31
N GLN A 74 -12.56 -0.20 14.17
CA GLN A 74 -13.99 0.07 14.06
C GLN A 74 -14.32 0.91 12.82
N GLU A 75 -13.43 1.83 12.45
CA GLU A 75 -13.58 2.64 11.24
C GLU A 75 -13.24 1.84 9.96
N ALA A 76 -12.33 0.87 10.04
CA ALA A 76 -11.92 0.05 8.89
C ALA A 76 -12.90 -1.08 8.56
N GLU A 77 -13.58 -1.67 9.55
CA GLU A 77 -14.50 -2.81 9.36
C GLU A 77 -15.66 -2.52 8.38
N PRO A 78 -16.30 -1.33 8.38
CA PRO A 78 -17.35 -0.96 7.42
C PRO A 78 -16.93 -0.97 5.95
N LEU A 79 -15.62 -0.95 5.63
CA LEU A 79 -15.11 -1.06 4.26
C LEU A 79 -15.44 -2.41 3.60
N GLY A 80 -15.87 -3.40 4.37
CA GLY A 80 -16.36 -4.68 3.84
C GLY A 80 -17.82 -4.61 3.43
N PRO A 81 -18.76 -4.50 4.39
CA PRO A 81 -20.18 -4.65 4.13
C PRO A 81 -20.91 -3.36 3.70
N LYS A 82 -20.42 -2.18 4.07
CA LYS A 82 -21.15 -0.90 3.88
C LYS A 82 -20.54 -0.03 2.80
N TYR A 83 -19.21 0.03 2.77
CA TYR A 83 -18.45 0.96 1.94
C TYR A 83 -17.35 0.23 1.17
N PRO A 84 -17.70 -0.74 0.30
CA PRO A 84 -16.72 -1.54 -0.43
C PRO A 84 -15.78 -0.66 -1.25
N LEU A 85 -14.49 -0.97 -1.16
CA LEU A 85 -13.45 -0.37 -2.01
C LEU A 85 -13.36 -1.13 -3.33
N ASP A 86 -13.19 -0.42 -4.44
CA ASP A 86 -12.88 -1.03 -5.74
C ASP A 86 -11.44 -1.57 -5.78
N CYS A 87 -10.54 -0.95 -5.02
CA CYS A 87 -9.18 -1.42 -4.81
C CYS A 87 -8.64 -0.93 -3.47
N MET A 88 -7.81 -1.73 -2.81
CA MET A 88 -7.05 -1.32 -1.63
C MET A 88 -5.56 -1.28 -1.97
N VAL A 89 -4.90 -0.17 -1.70
CA VAL A 89 -3.45 0.00 -1.86
C VAL A 89 -2.79 -0.04 -0.48
N LEU A 90 -1.70 -0.79 -0.33
CA LEU A 90 -0.81 -0.73 0.83
C LEU A 90 0.57 -0.25 0.37
N ALA A 91 0.85 1.04 0.55
CA ALA A 91 2.09 1.67 0.11
C ALA A 91 2.48 2.81 1.07
N PRO A 92 3.67 2.75 1.71
CA PRO A 92 4.57 1.60 1.72
C PRO A 92 4.00 0.44 2.54
N LEU A 93 4.33 -0.78 2.11
CA LEU A 93 4.13 -2.03 2.86
C LEU A 93 5.46 -2.48 3.49
N THR A 94 5.59 -2.29 4.79
CA THR A 94 6.78 -2.70 5.55
C THR A 94 6.91 -4.22 5.63
N GLY A 95 8.11 -4.74 5.90
CA GLY A 95 8.34 -6.19 6.09
C GLY A 95 7.48 -6.80 7.21
N ASN A 96 7.24 -6.05 8.28
CA ASN A 96 6.33 -6.48 9.35
C ASN A 96 4.88 -6.64 8.84
N SER A 97 4.37 -5.63 8.15
CA SER A 97 3.01 -5.66 7.61
C SER A 97 2.84 -6.66 6.47
N LEU A 98 3.87 -6.85 5.64
CA LEU A 98 3.95 -7.90 4.63
C LEU A 98 3.82 -9.29 5.27
N SER A 99 4.63 -9.57 6.29
CA SER A 99 4.59 -10.83 7.04
C SER A 99 3.22 -11.07 7.67
N LYS A 100 2.64 -10.05 8.33
CA LYS A 100 1.30 -10.15 8.94
C LYS A 100 0.22 -10.44 7.90
N LEU A 101 0.21 -9.69 6.80
CA LEU A 101 -0.75 -9.87 5.71
C LEU A 101 -0.66 -11.28 5.11
N ALA A 102 0.56 -11.75 4.82
CA ALA A 102 0.81 -13.08 4.27
C ALA A 102 0.41 -14.23 5.21
N ASN A 103 0.23 -13.95 6.51
CA ASN A 103 -0.19 -14.91 7.53
C ASN A 103 -1.60 -14.61 8.07
N ALA A 104 -2.39 -13.81 7.33
CA ALA A 104 -3.77 -13.47 7.64
C ALA A 104 -4.00 -12.79 9.01
N LEU A 105 -2.98 -12.12 9.54
CA LEU A 105 -3.12 -11.27 10.72
C LEU A 105 -3.75 -9.92 10.33
N THR A 106 -4.75 -9.47 11.10
CA THR A 106 -5.46 -8.21 10.85
C THR A 106 -5.55 -7.35 12.11
N ASP A 107 -4.40 -7.04 12.69
CA ASP A 107 -4.26 -6.30 13.95
C ASP A 107 -3.99 -4.80 13.76
N SER A 108 -4.22 -4.28 12.55
CA SER A 108 -4.11 -2.84 12.25
C SER A 108 -5.16 -2.41 11.21
N PRO A 109 -5.54 -1.12 11.19
CA PRO A 109 -6.55 -0.62 10.26
C PRO A 109 -6.25 -0.90 8.78
N PRO A 110 -5.01 -0.71 8.25
CA PRO A 110 -4.72 -1.04 6.86
C PRO A 110 -4.87 -2.53 6.54
N LEU A 111 -4.48 -3.43 7.46
CA LEU A 111 -4.62 -4.88 7.26
C LEU A 111 -6.10 -5.32 7.35
N MET A 112 -6.89 -4.68 8.21
CA MET A 112 -8.34 -4.88 8.24
C MET A 112 -8.99 -4.43 6.93
N ALA A 113 -8.62 -3.26 6.41
CA ALA A 113 -9.11 -2.74 5.14
C ALA A 113 -8.76 -3.67 3.96
N ALA A 114 -7.53 -4.22 3.94
CA ALA A 114 -7.14 -5.23 2.94
C ALA A 114 -8.00 -6.50 3.03
N LYS A 115 -8.20 -7.05 4.25
CA LYS A 115 -9.10 -8.20 4.45
C LYS A 115 -10.54 -7.90 4.02
N ALA A 116 -11.06 -6.72 4.37
CA ALA A 116 -12.40 -6.27 4.03
C ALA A 116 -12.58 -6.10 2.51
N THR A 117 -11.53 -5.68 1.80
CA THR A 117 -11.53 -5.57 0.33
C THR A 117 -11.53 -6.95 -0.32
N MET A 118 -10.66 -7.86 0.14
CA MET A 118 -10.63 -9.23 -0.37
C MET A 118 -11.93 -10.01 -0.12
N ARG A 119 -12.63 -9.74 0.99
CA ARG A 119 -13.97 -10.32 1.27
C ARG A 119 -14.91 -10.13 0.09
N ASN A 120 -14.79 -9.00 -0.60
CA ASN A 120 -15.63 -8.63 -1.73
C ASN A 120 -15.05 -9.04 -3.08
N ARG A 121 -13.93 -9.78 -3.09
CA ARG A 121 -13.17 -10.20 -4.29
C ARG A 121 -12.60 -9.03 -5.10
N ASN A 122 -12.35 -7.91 -4.41
CA ASN A 122 -11.71 -6.74 -5.00
C ASN A 122 -10.19 -6.78 -4.79
N PRO A 123 -9.42 -6.18 -5.71
CA PRO A 123 -7.95 -6.22 -5.69
C PRO A 123 -7.34 -5.48 -4.50
N VAL A 124 -6.21 -6.02 -4.04
CA VAL A 124 -5.28 -5.35 -3.12
C VAL A 124 -3.92 -5.20 -3.82
N VAL A 125 -3.44 -3.96 -3.94
CA VAL A 125 -2.17 -3.59 -4.55
C VAL A 125 -1.13 -3.31 -3.47
N LEU A 126 0.06 -3.91 -3.60
CA LEU A 126 1.11 -3.91 -2.58
C LEU A 126 2.36 -3.18 -3.09
N GLY A 127 2.75 -2.10 -2.41
CA GLY A 127 4.02 -1.40 -2.61
C GLY A 127 5.04 -1.77 -1.55
N ILE A 128 5.78 -2.86 -1.76
CA ILE A 128 6.75 -3.35 -0.76
C ILE A 128 7.91 -2.36 -0.54
N SER A 129 8.37 -2.28 0.71
CA SER A 129 9.58 -1.54 1.09
C SER A 129 10.18 -2.20 2.33
N THR A 130 11.13 -3.10 2.12
CA THR A 130 11.78 -3.81 3.24
C THR A 130 13.13 -4.39 2.88
N ASN A 131 14.05 -4.39 3.85
CA ASN A 131 15.44 -4.81 3.68
C ASN A 131 15.69 -6.32 3.88
N ASP A 132 14.65 -7.08 4.22
CA ASP A 132 14.70 -8.54 4.42
C ASP A 132 13.83 -9.31 3.41
N ALA A 133 13.44 -8.66 2.30
CA ALA A 133 12.54 -9.20 1.29
C ALA A 133 13.10 -10.45 0.60
N LEU A 134 14.40 -10.51 0.30
CA LEU A 134 15.07 -11.72 -0.21
C LEU A 134 15.64 -12.61 0.91
N GLY A 135 15.29 -12.31 2.18
CA GLY A 135 15.63 -13.11 3.35
C GLY A 135 14.39 -13.79 3.93
N LEU A 136 14.12 -13.57 5.22
CA LEU A 136 13.01 -14.18 5.94
C LEU A 136 11.63 -13.83 5.35
N ASN A 137 11.49 -12.65 4.74
CA ASN A 137 10.22 -12.25 4.13
C ASN A 137 10.00 -12.81 2.72
N GLY A 138 10.98 -13.48 2.11
CA GLY A 138 10.84 -13.99 0.74
C GLY A 138 9.67 -14.97 0.57
N VAL A 139 9.45 -15.82 1.56
CA VAL A 139 8.31 -16.75 1.58
C VAL A 139 6.97 -16.01 1.69
N ASN A 140 6.91 -14.95 2.50
CA ASN A 140 5.70 -14.14 2.67
C ASN A 140 5.38 -13.35 1.39
N LEU A 141 6.41 -12.75 0.76
CA LEU A 141 6.30 -12.04 -0.50
C LEU A 141 5.75 -12.97 -1.59
N MET A 142 6.36 -14.14 -1.78
CA MET A 142 5.95 -15.06 -2.84
C MET A 142 4.59 -15.72 -2.56
N ARG A 143 4.23 -15.94 -1.29
CA ARG A 143 2.87 -16.39 -0.93
C ARG A 143 1.82 -15.38 -1.39
N LEU A 144 2.06 -14.09 -1.20
CA LEU A 144 1.15 -13.04 -1.64
C LEU A 144 1.16 -12.88 -3.16
N MET A 145 2.31 -12.94 -3.83
CA MET A 145 2.39 -12.92 -5.31
C MET A 145 1.55 -14.02 -5.97
N ALA A 146 1.44 -15.19 -5.35
CA ALA A 146 0.65 -16.32 -5.85
C ALA A 146 -0.82 -16.30 -5.40
N SER A 147 -1.23 -15.36 -4.56
CA SER A 147 -2.56 -15.31 -3.97
C SER A 147 -3.57 -14.58 -4.87
N LYS A 148 -4.83 -15.04 -4.86
CA LYS A 148 -5.91 -14.36 -5.58
C LYS A 148 -6.09 -12.93 -5.06
N PHE A 149 -6.36 -12.02 -5.98
CA PHE A 149 -6.64 -10.60 -5.73
C PHE A 149 -5.48 -9.80 -5.13
N MET A 150 -4.28 -10.38 -5.03
CA MET A 150 -3.08 -9.67 -4.60
C MET A 150 -2.24 -9.30 -5.83
N TYR A 151 -1.88 -8.03 -5.93
CA TYR A 151 -1.10 -7.47 -7.02
C TYR A 151 0.03 -6.63 -6.45
N PHE A 152 1.13 -6.54 -7.16
CA PHE A 152 2.33 -5.84 -6.70
C PHE A 152 2.64 -4.69 -7.63
N ILE A 153 2.96 -3.54 -7.03
CA ILE A 153 3.63 -2.48 -7.76
C ILE A 153 5.00 -3.04 -8.15
N PRO A 154 5.43 -2.91 -9.43
CA PRO A 154 6.71 -3.46 -9.85
C PRO A 154 7.86 -3.08 -8.92
N TYR A 155 8.72 -4.04 -8.60
CA TYR A 155 9.74 -3.89 -7.56
C TYR A 155 11.07 -4.52 -7.97
N GLY A 156 12.14 -4.06 -7.33
CA GLY A 156 13.51 -4.54 -7.55
C GLY A 156 14.41 -4.19 -6.37
N GLN A 157 15.69 -4.59 -6.46
CA GLN A 157 16.68 -4.20 -5.46
C GLN A 157 16.98 -2.71 -5.56
N ASP A 158 16.96 -2.02 -4.43
CA ASP A 158 17.20 -0.57 -4.36
C ASP A 158 18.67 -0.22 -4.08
N ASP A 159 19.39 -1.06 -3.34
CA ASP A 159 20.85 -0.95 -3.16
C ASP A 159 21.43 -2.37 -2.96
N PRO A 160 21.73 -3.12 -4.04
CA PRO A 160 22.14 -4.52 -3.95
C PRO A 160 23.48 -4.71 -3.23
N TYR A 161 24.34 -3.68 -3.22
CA TYR A 161 25.67 -3.77 -2.62
C TYR A 161 25.63 -3.49 -1.10
N LYS A 162 24.84 -2.52 -0.64
CA LYS A 162 24.74 -2.21 0.80
C LYS A 162 23.60 -2.98 1.49
N LYS A 163 22.54 -3.32 0.74
CA LYS A 163 21.32 -3.95 1.27
C LYS A 163 20.90 -5.12 0.35
N PRO A 164 21.69 -6.20 0.27
CA PRO A 164 21.49 -7.27 -0.70
C PRO A 164 20.11 -7.93 -0.64
N ASN A 165 19.46 -7.96 0.53
CA ASN A 165 18.14 -8.56 0.69
C ASN A 165 16.97 -7.58 0.51
N SER A 166 17.25 -6.32 0.19
CA SER A 166 16.26 -5.26 0.12
C SER A 166 15.53 -5.24 -1.22
N LEU A 167 14.21 -5.14 -1.16
CA LEU A 167 13.36 -4.88 -2.32
C LEU A 167 12.43 -3.70 -2.01
N VAL A 168 12.31 -2.81 -2.99
CA VAL A 168 11.45 -1.63 -2.92
C VAL A 168 10.66 -1.51 -4.22
N ALA A 169 9.38 -1.17 -4.09
CA ALA A 169 8.49 -0.90 -5.20
C ALA A 169 8.85 0.43 -5.89
N LYS A 170 8.74 0.45 -7.22
CA LYS A 170 8.79 1.66 -8.05
C LYS A 170 7.46 2.40 -7.91
N MET A 171 7.37 3.28 -6.91
CA MET A 171 6.11 3.92 -6.52
C MET A 171 5.48 4.74 -7.65
N ASP A 172 6.25 5.24 -8.62
CA ASP A 172 5.76 5.91 -9.82
C ASP A 172 4.84 5.06 -10.71
N LEU A 173 4.94 3.73 -10.60
CA LEU A 173 4.09 2.76 -11.29
C LEU A 173 2.83 2.38 -10.49
N LEU A 174 2.60 3.00 -9.33
CA LEU A 174 1.45 2.71 -8.47
C LEU A 174 0.12 2.92 -9.20
N PRO A 175 -0.15 4.05 -9.88
CA PRO A 175 -1.44 4.27 -10.53
C PRO A 175 -1.72 3.26 -11.65
N ASP A 176 -0.69 2.92 -12.43
CA ASP A 176 -0.79 1.94 -13.52
C ASP A 176 -1.05 0.53 -12.97
N THR A 177 -0.45 0.21 -11.81
CA THR A 177 -0.69 -1.05 -11.11
C THR A 177 -2.13 -1.14 -10.60
N VAL A 178 -2.68 -0.04 -10.07
CA VAL A 178 -4.09 0.03 -9.63
C VAL A 178 -5.04 -0.19 -10.80
N ASP A 179 -4.83 0.47 -11.94
CA ASP A 179 -5.65 0.31 -13.14
C ASP A 179 -5.61 -1.13 -13.68
N SER A 180 -4.42 -1.75 -13.71
CA SER A 180 -4.24 -3.16 -14.07
C SER A 180 -4.95 -4.10 -13.09
N ALA A 181 -4.80 -3.88 -11.79
CA ALA A 181 -5.37 -4.72 -10.75
C ALA A 181 -6.91 -4.71 -10.75
N ILE A 182 -7.53 -3.56 -11.04
CA ILE A 182 -8.99 -3.43 -11.19
C ILE A 182 -9.52 -4.27 -12.37
N LYS A 183 -8.69 -4.49 -13.40
CA LYS A 183 -9.00 -5.39 -14.53
C LYS A 183 -8.70 -6.86 -14.22
N GLY A 184 -8.15 -7.15 -13.05
CA GLY A 184 -7.77 -8.50 -12.65
C GLY A 184 -6.38 -8.93 -13.14
N GLU A 185 -5.53 -7.97 -13.50
CA GLU A 185 -4.23 -8.23 -14.14
C GLU A 185 -3.06 -7.69 -13.29
N GLN A 186 -1.97 -8.44 -13.21
CA GLN A 186 -0.71 -7.97 -12.66
C GLN A 186 0.02 -7.12 -13.70
N LEU A 187 0.36 -5.87 -13.37
CA LEU A 187 1.18 -5.02 -14.22
C LEU A 187 2.54 -5.70 -14.47
N GLN A 188 2.98 -5.72 -15.73
CA GLN A 188 4.25 -6.29 -16.16
C GLN A 188 5.17 -5.24 -16.80
N PRO A 189 6.51 -5.38 -16.68
CA PRO A 189 7.21 -6.39 -15.88
C PRO A 189 7.10 -6.09 -14.37
N VAL A 190 6.75 -7.10 -13.56
CA VAL A 190 6.63 -6.94 -12.09
C VAL A 190 7.99 -6.95 -11.38
N ILE A 191 8.98 -7.65 -11.92
CA ILE A 191 10.37 -7.63 -11.44
C ILE A 191 11.14 -6.67 -12.32
N VAL A 192 11.67 -5.60 -11.73
CA VAL A 192 12.46 -4.59 -12.44
C VAL A 192 13.93 -4.64 -12.00
N PRO A 193 14.88 -4.37 -12.91
CA PRO A 193 16.30 -4.37 -12.56
C PRO A 193 16.65 -3.21 -11.62
N HIS A 194 17.71 -3.40 -10.84
CA HIS A 194 18.41 -2.28 -10.22
C HIS A 194 18.93 -1.35 -11.32
N THR A 195 18.78 -0.05 -11.12
CA THR A 195 19.30 1.00 -12.00
C THR A 195 20.24 1.86 -11.16
N ASP A 196 21.50 1.96 -11.58
CA ASP A 196 22.54 2.77 -10.94
C ASP A 196 22.20 4.27 -10.94
#